data_AF-A0A9X8MBB0-F1
#
_entry.id   AF-A0A9X8MBB0-F1
#
_cell.length_a   1.000
_cell.length_b   1.000
_cell.length_c   1.000
_cell.angle_alpha   90.00
_cell.angle_beta   90.00
_cell.angle_gamma   90.00
#
_symmetry.space_group_name_H-M   'P 1'
#
loop_
_entity.id
_entity.type
_entity.pdbx_description
1 polymer ?
#
loop_
_entity_poly.entity_id
_entity_poly.type
_entity_poly.pdbx_seq_one_letter_code
_entity_poly.pdbx_strand_id
1 'polypeptide(L)' 'MLVGLKVLPIPADNGNTLSWDDVLIYPTLRNLTMVKGLAMPPHVSHYVESVAALTGAYTYYDSAL' A
#
# COMPACT_ATOMS: atom_id res chain seq x y z
N MET A 1 -20.18 13.48 6.77
CA MET A 1 -19.46 13.81 5.52
C MET A 1 -18.06 13.23 5.62
N LEU A 2 -17.71 12.24 4.80
CA LEU A 2 -16.37 11.68 4.76
C LEU A 2 -15.49 12.67 3.99
N VAL A 3 -14.91 13.62 4.73
CA VAL A 3 -13.91 14.58 4.23
C VAL A 3 -12.80 13.78 3.55
N GLY A 4 -12.45 14.21 2.33
CA GLY A 4 -11.63 13.46 1.37
C GLY A 4 -10.48 12.68 1.99
N LEU A 5 -10.36 11.41 1.61
CA LEU A 5 -9.25 10.53 2.00
C LEU A 5 -7.94 11.27 1.78
N LYS A 6 -7.26 11.58 2.88
CA LYS A 6 -5.92 12.15 2.85
C LYS A 6 -5.01 11.12 2.16
N VAL A 7 -4.16 11.61 1.26
CA VAL A 7 -3.13 10.78 0.60
C VAL A 7 -2.34 10.06 1.68
N LEU A 8 -2.19 8.73 1.54
CA LEU A 8 -1.41 7.93 2.47
C LEU A 8 0.05 8.42 2.41
N PRO A 9 0.65 8.86 3.53
CA PRO A 9 2.07 9.17 3.56
C PRO A 9 2.85 7.89 3.26
N ILE A 10 3.90 8.00 2.45
CA ILE A 10 4.75 6.86 2.13
C ILE A 10 5.96 6.83 3.07
N PRO A 11 6.61 5.67 3.30
CA PRO A 11 7.79 5.61 4.16
C PRO A 11 8.93 6.57 3.76
N ALA A 12 9.05 6.92 2.47
CA ALA A 12 10.01 7.90 1.98
C ALA A 12 9.79 9.31 2.58
N ASP A 13 8.54 9.68 2.89
CA ASP A 13 8.20 10.95 3.56
C ASP A 13 8.66 10.96 5.03
N ASN A 14 8.97 9.79 5.58
CA ASN A 14 9.43 9.57 6.94
C ASN A 14 10.87 9.00 6.98
N GLY A 15 11.73 9.44 6.05
CA GLY A 15 13.14 9.05 6.04
C GLY A 15 13.39 7.56 5.77
N ASN A 16 12.51 6.93 4.98
CA ASN A 16 12.51 5.48 4.70
C ASN A 16 12.33 4.63 5.97
N THR A 17 11.55 5.11 6.93
CA THR A 17 11.23 4.36 8.15
C THR A 17 9.75 4.04 8.22
N LEU A 18 9.45 2.80 8.61
CA LEU A 18 8.08 2.36 8.82
C LEU A 18 7.50 2.99 10.08
N SER A 19 6.24 3.38 9.97
CA SER A 19 5.40 3.81 11.08
C SER A 19 4.45 2.69 11.52
N TRP A 20 3.74 2.92 12.63
CA TRP A 20 2.70 2.00 13.08
C TRP A 20 1.54 1.88 12.08
N ASP A 21 1.23 2.95 11.36
CA ASP A 21 0.19 2.93 10.33
C ASP A 21 0.55 1.94 9.22
N ASP A 22 1.84 1.84 8.87
CA ASP A 22 2.31 0.89 7.87
C ASP A 22 2.11 -0.56 8.30
N VAL A 23 2.39 -0.86 9.56
CA VAL A 23 2.17 -2.21 10.12
C VAL A 23 0.69 -2.60 10.07
N LEU A 24 -0.22 -1.65 10.30
CA LEU A 24 -1.66 -1.91 10.37
C LEU A 24 -2.33 -1.95 9.00
N ILE A 25 -1.97 -1.04 8.09
CA ILE A 25 -2.69 -0.82 6.84
C ILE A 25 -2.09 -1.67 5.71
N TYR A 26 -0.76 -1.81 5.64
CA TYR A 26 -0.08 -2.49 4.56
C TYR A 26 -0.59 -3.92 4.33
N PRO A 27 -0.73 -4.81 5.34
CA PRO A 27 -1.13 -6.20 5.08
C PRO A 27 -2.48 -6.30 4.36
N THR A 28 -3.43 -5.43 4.72
CA THR A 28 -4.76 -5.39 4.11
C THR A 28 -4.67 -4.93 2.64
N LEU A 29 -4.01 -3.81 2.38
CA LEU A 29 -3.86 -3.29 1.01
C LEU A 29 -3.05 -4.24 0.13
N ARG A 30 -1.99 -4.81 0.69
CA ARG A 30 -1.16 -5.80 0.00
C ARG A 30 -1.96 -7.06 -0.33
N ASN A 31 -2.85 -7.54 0.53
CA ASN A 31 -3.71 -8.68 0.20
C ASN A 31 -4.73 -8.36 -0.91
N LEU A 32 -5.22 -7.12 -0.97
CA LEU A 32 -6.12 -6.70 -2.05
C LEU A 32 -5.46 -6.71 -3.43
N THR A 33 -4.12 -6.71 -3.52
CA THR A 33 -3.39 -6.90 -4.80
C THR A 33 -3.63 -8.28 -5.43
N MET A 34 -4.22 -9.22 -4.68
CA MET A 34 -4.62 -10.54 -5.17
C MET A 34 -5.93 -10.53 -5.97
N VAL A 35 -6.77 -9.50 -5.79
CA VAL A 35 -8.12 -9.45 -6.36
C VAL A 35 -8.05 -8.95 -7.79
N LYS A 36 -8.27 -9.84 -8.76
CA LYS A 36 -8.20 -9.48 -10.18
C LYS A 36 -9.29 -8.48 -10.56
N GLY A 37 -8.92 -7.46 -11.31
CA GLY A 37 -9.83 -6.41 -11.77
C GLY A 37 -10.17 -5.35 -10.72
N LEU A 38 -9.62 -5.44 -9.50
CA LEU A 38 -9.75 -4.38 -8.51
C LEU A 38 -8.95 -3.14 -8.95
N ALA A 39 -9.66 -2.04 -9.23
CA ALA A 39 -9.03 -0.77 -9.55
C ALA A 39 -8.56 -0.06 -8.28
N MET A 40 -7.27 -0.21 -7.94
CA MET A 40 -6.66 0.58 -6.88
C MET A 40 -6.41 2.02 -7.34
N PRO A 41 -6.75 3.03 -6.53
CA PRO A 41 -6.32 4.40 -6.80
C PRO A 41 -4.78 4.49 -6.90
N PRO A 42 -4.21 5.30 -7.81
CA PRO A 42 -2.76 5.35 -8.02
C PRO A 42 -1.93 5.62 -6.75
N HIS A 43 -2.43 6.47 -5.85
CA HIS A 43 -1.75 6.77 -4.58
C HIS A 43 -1.72 5.56 -3.62
N VAL A 44 -2.71 4.67 -3.69
CA VAL A 44 -2.75 3.44 -2.89
C VAL A 44 -1.76 2.41 -3.45
N SER A 45 -1.72 2.23 -4.77
CA SER A 45 -0.71 1.35 -5.39
C SER A 45 0.71 1.82 -5.10
N HIS A 46 0.97 3.13 -5.24
CA HIS A 46 2.27 3.71 -4.92
C HIS A 46 2.67 3.49 -3.45
N TYR A 47 1.72 3.63 -2.53
CA TYR A 47 1.95 3.31 -1.12
C TYR A 47 2.33 1.84 -0.91
N VAL A 48 1.56 0.91 -1.49
CA VAL A 48 1.83 -0.54 -1.38
C VAL A 48 3.20 -0.90 -1.94
N GLU A 49 3.55 -0.38 -3.12
CA GLU A 49 4.85 -0.60 -3.76
C GLU A 49 6.00 -0.02 -2.93
N SER A 50 5.81 1.17 -2.35
CA SER A 50 6.81 1.82 -1.49
C SER A 50 7.12 0.99 -0.24
N VAL A 51 6.09 0.49 0.45
CA VAL A 51 6.28 -0.36 1.64
C VAL A 51 6.85 -1.74 1.24
N ALA A 52 6.41 -2.32 0.13
CA ALA A 52 6.95 -3.58 -0.39
C ALA A 52 8.46 -3.47 -0.70
N ALA A 53 8.87 -2.40 -1.38
CA ALA A 53 10.27 -2.15 -1.71
C ALA A 53 11.14 -1.97 -0.47
N LEU A 54 10.64 -1.26 0.55
CA LEU A 54 11.38 -1.05 1.80
C LEU A 54 11.53 -2.32 2.64
N THR A 55 10.51 -3.20 2.62
CA THR A 55 10.46 -4.42 3.46
C THR A 55 10.97 -5.68 2.77
N GLY A 56 11.11 -5.66 1.44
CA GLY A 56 11.35 -6.87 0.65
C GLY A 56 10.14 -7.80 0.58
N ALA A 57 8.96 -7.33 0.98
CA ALA A 57 7.72 -8.10 0.88
C ALA A 57 7.22 -8.16 -0.56
N TYR A 58 6.68 -9.30 -0.96
CA TYR A 58 6.11 -9.50 -2.29
C TYR A 58 4.67 -9.00 -2.35
N THR A 59 4.25 -8.42 -3.48
CA THR A 59 2.84 -8.16 -3.81
C THR A 59 2.24 -9.33 -4.60
N TYR A 60 0.92 -9.35 -4.79
CA TYR A 60 0.23 -10.41 -5.52
C TYR A 60 -0.25 -10.01 -6.93
N TYR A 61 0.11 -8.81 -7.41
CA TYR A 61 -0.35 -8.30 -8.70
C TYR A 61 -0.16 -9.32 -9.86
N ASP A 62 1.00 -9.99 -9.92
CA ASP A 62 1.33 -10.95 -10.97
C ASP A 62 0.57 -12.29 -10.88
N SER A 63 0.00 -12.58 -9.70
CA SER A 63 -0.71 -13.83 -9.43
C SER A 63 -2.22 -13.65 -9.28
N ALA A 64 -2.74 -12.42 -9.48
CA ALA A 64 -4.13 -12.04 -9.17
C ALA A 64 -5.19 -12.98 -9.78
N LEU A 65 -6.19 -13.35 -8.97
CA LEU A 65 -7.27 -14.29 -9.30
C LEU A 65 -8.62 -13.59 -9.43
#